data_AF-A0A2N2KLM0-F1
#
_entry.id   AF-A0A2N2KLM0-F1
#
_cell.length_a   1.000
_cell.length_b   1.000
_cell.length_c   1.000
_cell.angle_alpha   90.00
_cell.angle_beta   90.00
_cell.angle_gamma   90.00
#
_symmetry.space_group_name_H-M   'P 1'
#
loop_
_entity.id
_entity.type
_entity.pdbx_description
1 polymer ?
#
loop_
_entity_poly.entity_id
_entity_poly.type
_entity_poly.pdbx_seq_one_letter_code
_entity_poly.pdbx_strand_id
1 'polypeptide(L)'
;MMENYRDIKKEAIDFFAAQPLTDEMESMIAMFLLNIKTSNLMIISRLETSLIDLRIFKHLQNQFYRDLEYSQLLARTTRWTLNPLVYSNLMFLGTKLWNESEIYECINYFKEPVIRFFKYLAFNHALAADIRFIPLFPATTKLDTPFLQTLYEIELNNNRSIQTQIVFLKNIEVPELSIEKKQQIVNDEVDKINKFFYDFLSQLIKKYSK
;
A
#
# COMPACT_ATOMS: atom_id res chain seq x y z
N MET A 1 -20.07 4.45 -5.53
CA MET A 1 -18.80 3.70 -5.35
C MET A 1 -18.44 3.55 -3.88
N MET A 2 -18.44 4.64 -3.08
CA MET A 2 -18.13 4.59 -1.64
C MET A 2 -19.03 3.70 -0.76
N GLU A 3 -20.32 3.54 -1.09
CA GLU A 3 -21.22 2.63 -0.33
C GLU A 3 -20.74 1.17 -0.41
N ASN A 4 -20.44 0.69 -1.62
CA ASN A 4 -19.91 -0.66 -1.84
C ASN A 4 -18.60 -0.93 -1.08
N TYR A 5 -17.75 0.08 -0.93
CA TYR A 5 -16.49 -0.03 -0.19
C TYR A 5 -16.66 -0.12 1.33
N ARG A 6 -17.64 0.61 1.89
CA ARG A 6 -17.99 0.49 3.31
C ARG A 6 -18.57 -0.89 3.61
N ASP A 7 -19.35 -1.43 2.68
CA ASP A 7 -19.93 -2.76 2.79
C ASP A 7 -18.85 -3.84 2.80
N ILE A 8 -17.89 -3.80 1.87
CA ILE A 8 -16.75 -4.75 1.82
C ILE A 8 -15.90 -4.66 3.08
N LYS A 9 -15.63 -3.45 3.60
CA LYS A 9 -14.84 -3.29 4.82
C LYS A 9 -15.55 -3.90 6.03
N LYS A 10 -16.87 -3.72 6.13
CA LYS A 10 -17.68 -4.33 7.19
C LYS A 10 -17.68 -5.85 7.06
N GLU A 11 -17.86 -6.37 5.85
CA GLU A 11 -17.78 -7.82 5.57
C GLU A 11 -16.40 -8.38 5.93
N ALA A 12 -15.32 -7.66 5.67
CA ALA A 12 -13.96 -8.05 6.07
C ALA A 12 -13.81 -8.11 7.59
N ILE A 13 -14.38 -7.14 8.32
CA ILE A 13 -14.37 -7.15 9.79
C ILE A 13 -15.13 -8.36 10.33
N ASP A 14 -16.34 -8.60 9.82
CA ASP A 14 -17.17 -9.73 10.22
C ASP A 14 -16.46 -11.07 9.89
N PHE A 15 -15.79 -11.14 8.74
CA PHE A 15 -14.99 -12.27 8.32
C PHE A 15 -13.81 -12.56 9.27
N PHE A 16 -12.98 -11.57 9.59
CA PHE A 16 -11.85 -11.75 10.51
C PHE A 16 -12.30 -11.96 11.97
N ALA A 17 -13.53 -11.57 12.31
CA ALA A 17 -14.14 -11.90 13.60
C ALA A 17 -14.63 -13.36 13.67
N ALA A 18 -15.13 -13.89 12.56
CA ALA A 18 -15.71 -15.24 12.50
C ALA A 18 -14.65 -16.36 12.48
N GLN A 19 -13.45 -16.09 11.98
CA GLN A 19 -12.43 -17.13 11.82
C GLN A 19 -11.01 -16.67 12.16
N PRO A 20 -10.17 -17.57 12.69
CA PRO A 20 -8.78 -17.29 12.95
C PRO A 20 -7.98 -17.17 11.64
N LEU A 21 -6.88 -16.42 11.71
CA LEU A 21 -5.98 -16.23 10.57
C LEU A 21 -5.23 -17.53 10.24
N THR A 22 -5.44 -18.04 9.03
CA THR A 22 -4.74 -19.22 8.50
C THR A 22 -3.40 -18.86 7.86
N ASP A 23 -2.53 -19.85 7.66
CA ASP A 23 -1.27 -19.72 6.92
C ASP A 23 -1.48 -19.22 5.48
N GLU A 24 -2.53 -19.68 4.81
CA GLU A 24 -2.89 -19.19 3.48
C GLU A 24 -3.29 -17.70 3.49
N MET A 25 -4.07 -17.27 4.48
CA MET A 25 -4.47 -15.86 4.63
C MET A 25 -3.26 -14.98 4.96
N GLU A 26 -2.39 -15.41 5.87
CA GLU A 26 -1.13 -14.71 6.17
C GLU A 26 -0.28 -14.56 4.91
N SER A 27 -0.12 -15.65 4.14
CA SER A 27 0.66 -15.64 2.90
C SER A 27 0.07 -14.67 1.86
N MET A 28 -1.26 -14.61 1.75
CA MET A 28 -1.94 -13.67 0.85
C MET A 28 -1.74 -12.21 1.25
N ILE A 29 -1.91 -11.89 2.54
CA ILE A 29 -1.71 -10.53 3.06
C ILE A 29 -0.24 -10.12 2.94
N ALA A 30 0.68 -11.01 3.32
CA ALA A 30 2.12 -10.76 3.25
C ALA A 30 2.55 -10.44 1.82
N MET A 31 2.17 -11.27 0.85
CA MET A 31 2.53 -11.06 -0.55
C MET A 31 1.90 -9.83 -1.17
N PHE A 32 0.66 -9.51 -0.79
CA PHE A 32 0.02 -8.26 -1.18
C PHE A 32 0.86 -7.05 -0.72
N LEU A 33 1.25 -7.03 0.56
CA LEU A 33 2.08 -5.97 1.11
C LEU A 33 3.50 -5.96 0.52
N LEU A 34 4.11 -7.12 0.30
CA LEU A 34 5.42 -7.24 -0.35
C LEU A 34 5.40 -6.66 -1.76
N ASN A 35 4.35 -6.92 -2.55
CA ASN A 35 4.18 -6.34 -3.89
C ASN A 35 4.09 -4.81 -3.84
N ILE A 36 3.41 -4.25 -2.83
CA ILE A 36 3.33 -2.80 -2.63
C ILE A 36 4.70 -2.23 -2.24
N LYS A 37 5.36 -2.84 -1.25
CA LYS A 37 6.65 -2.37 -0.75
C LYS A 37 7.73 -2.46 -1.83
N THR A 38 7.82 -3.58 -2.55
CA THR A 38 8.77 -3.74 -3.66
C THR A 38 8.53 -2.75 -4.79
N SER A 39 7.27 -2.51 -5.17
CA SER A 39 6.91 -1.46 -6.13
C SER A 39 7.41 -0.08 -5.67
N ASN A 40 7.21 0.25 -4.40
CA ASN A 40 7.66 1.52 -3.84
C ASN A 40 9.19 1.65 -3.83
N LEU A 41 9.91 0.59 -3.46
CA LEU A 41 11.38 0.55 -3.51
C LEU A 41 11.90 0.78 -4.95
N MET A 42 11.26 0.17 -5.94
CA MET A 42 11.63 0.36 -7.36
C MET A 42 11.42 1.81 -7.82
N ILE A 43 10.36 2.49 -7.38
CA ILE A 43 10.14 3.89 -7.73
C ILE A 43 11.14 4.81 -7.02
N ILE A 44 11.35 4.63 -5.71
CA ILE A 44 12.26 5.47 -4.92
C ILE A 44 13.71 5.34 -5.42
N SER A 45 14.17 4.12 -5.71
CA SER A 45 15.54 3.91 -6.25
C SER A 45 15.78 4.65 -7.57
N ARG A 46 14.73 4.91 -8.35
CA ARG A 46 14.82 5.71 -9.58
C ARG A 46 14.79 7.20 -9.34
N LEU A 47 14.20 7.63 -8.22
CA LEU A 47 14.13 9.03 -7.82
C LEU A 47 15.46 9.59 -7.31
N GLU A 48 16.41 8.73 -6.93
CA GLU A 48 17.73 9.15 -6.45
C GLU A 48 18.51 10.01 -7.45
N THR A 49 18.25 9.84 -8.74
CA THR A 49 18.93 10.57 -9.81
C THR A 49 18.24 11.89 -10.18
N SER A 50 17.10 12.19 -9.56
CA SER A 50 16.31 13.39 -9.87
C SER A 50 16.59 14.55 -8.91
N LEU A 51 16.47 15.78 -9.42
CA LEU A 51 16.69 17.01 -8.66
C LEU A 51 15.48 17.30 -7.76
N ILE A 52 15.41 16.65 -6.59
CA ILE A 52 14.35 16.82 -5.59
C ILE A 52 14.85 17.69 -4.42
N ASP A 53 13.95 18.44 -3.77
CA ASP A 53 14.20 19.07 -2.48
C ASP A 53 14.77 18.07 -1.46
N LEU A 54 15.85 18.46 -0.79
CA LEU A 54 16.61 17.60 0.13
C LEU A 54 15.76 17.02 1.28
N ARG A 55 14.73 17.74 1.75
CA ARG A 55 13.83 17.26 2.80
C ARG A 55 12.96 16.12 2.31
N ILE A 56 12.44 16.23 1.09
CA ILE A 56 11.64 15.17 0.47
C ILE A 56 12.54 13.98 0.17
N PHE A 57 13.75 14.21 -0.38
CA PHE A 57 14.73 13.15 -0.59
C PHE A 57 15.06 12.39 0.70
N LYS A 58 15.37 13.10 1.79
CA LYS A 58 15.64 12.48 3.11
C LYS A 58 14.46 11.64 3.61
N HIS A 59 13.24 12.11 3.42
CA HIS A 59 12.04 11.37 3.80
C HIS A 59 11.88 10.08 2.97
N LEU A 60 12.04 10.17 1.64
CA LEU A 60 11.94 9.02 0.75
C LEU A 60 13.02 7.98 1.02
N GLN A 61 14.24 8.41 1.33
CA GLN A 61 15.33 7.50 1.73
C GLN A 61 15.02 6.77 3.04
N ASN A 62 14.54 7.49 4.06
CA ASN A 62 14.10 6.84 5.29
C ASN A 62 12.96 5.84 5.02
N GLN A 63 12.03 6.20 4.14
CA GLN A 63 10.95 5.31 3.74
C GLN A 63 11.47 4.08 2.99
N PHE A 64 12.45 4.23 2.10
CA PHE A 64 13.09 3.12 1.39
C PHE A 64 13.67 2.09 2.36
N TYR A 65 14.47 2.51 3.32
CA TYR A 65 15.07 1.58 4.29
C TYR A 65 14.03 0.92 5.19
N ARG A 66 12.99 1.66 5.61
CA ARG A 66 11.88 1.09 6.38
C ARG A 66 11.08 0.08 5.58
N ASP A 67 10.77 0.37 4.33
CA ASP A 67 10.02 -0.55 3.47
C ASP A 67 10.84 -1.82 3.15
N LEU A 68 12.17 -1.71 3.02
CA LEU A 68 13.06 -2.85 2.89
C LEU A 68 13.09 -3.70 4.16
N GLU A 69 13.25 -3.08 5.33
CA GLU A 69 13.22 -3.74 6.64
C GLU A 69 11.89 -4.49 6.83
N TYR A 70 10.76 -3.82 6.62
CA TYR A 70 9.44 -4.43 6.75
C TYR A 70 9.18 -5.53 5.73
N SER A 71 9.73 -5.43 4.52
CA SER A 71 9.64 -6.52 3.55
C SER A 71 10.36 -7.77 4.05
N GLN A 72 11.54 -7.61 4.64
CA GLN A 72 12.29 -8.73 5.23
C GLN A 72 11.59 -9.30 6.45
N LEU A 73 11.08 -8.44 7.34
CA LEU A 73 10.31 -8.86 8.52
C LEU A 73 9.06 -9.63 8.10
N LEU A 74 8.25 -9.10 7.18
CA LEU A 74 7.08 -9.80 6.64
C LEU A 74 7.47 -11.17 6.09
N ALA A 75 8.50 -11.24 5.25
CA ALA A 75 8.94 -12.50 4.69
C ALA A 75 9.41 -13.51 5.74
N ARG A 76 9.98 -13.03 6.85
CA ARG A 76 10.47 -13.88 7.94
C ARG A 76 9.37 -14.30 8.92
N THR A 77 8.41 -13.43 9.21
CA THR A 77 7.37 -13.64 10.23
C THR A 77 6.12 -14.34 9.70
N THR A 78 5.91 -14.32 8.38
CA THR A 78 4.76 -14.96 7.73
C THR A 78 4.86 -16.48 7.81
N ARG A 79 3.77 -17.15 8.22
CA ARG A 79 3.63 -18.59 8.08
C ARG A 79 3.27 -18.92 6.64
N TRP A 80 4.29 -19.21 5.84
CA TRP A 80 4.13 -19.50 4.43
C TRP A 80 3.36 -20.80 4.20
N THR A 81 2.30 -20.70 3.40
CA THR A 81 1.58 -21.88 2.92
C THR A 81 2.37 -22.61 1.84
N LEU A 82 2.21 -23.93 1.80
CA LEU A 82 2.77 -24.78 0.74
C LEU A 82 1.88 -24.83 -0.52
N ASN A 83 0.70 -24.20 -0.49
CA ASN A 83 -0.24 -24.23 -1.61
C ASN A 83 0.26 -23.35 -2.78
N PRO A 84 0.67 -23.94 -3.93
CA PRO A 84 1.22 -23.18 -5.05
C PRO A 84 0.19 -22.22 -5.67
N LEU A 85 -1.11 -22.54 -5.59
CA LEU A 85 -2.18 -21.72 -6.17
C LEU A 85 -2.29 -20.34 -5.50
N VAL A 86 -1.89 -20.23 -4.24
CA VAL A 86 -1.86 -18.94 -3.54
C VAL A 86 -0.90 -18.00 -4.24
N TYR A 87 0.31 -18.47 -4.58
CA TYR A 87 1.33 -17.66 -5.26
C TYR A 87 0.93 -17.26 -6.68
N SER A 88 0.26 -18.14 -7.44
CA SER A 88 -0.25 -17.80 -8.78
C SER A 88 -1.30 -16.68 -8.74
N ASN A 89 -2.24 -16.74 -7.79
CA ASN A 89 -3.26 -15.68 -7.62
C ASN A 89 -2.61 -14.34 -7.24
N LEU A 90 -1.55 -14.39 -6.43
CA LEU A 90 -0.84 -13.19 -5.99
C LEU A 90 0.02 -12.56 -7.09
N MET A 91 0.58 -13.36 -8.00
CA MET A 91 1.26 -12.85 -9.20
C MET A 91 0.30 -12.05 -10.09
N PHE A 92 -0.94 -12.54 -10.24
CA PHE A 92 -1.99 -11.83 -10.96
C PHE A 92 -2.35 -10.50 -10.27
N LEU A 93 -2.51 -10.52 -8.94
CA LEU A 93 -2.77 -9.30 -8.16
C LEU A 93 -1.63 -8.27 -8.25
N GLY A 94 -0.37 -8.72 -8.19
CA GLY A 94 0.79 -7.84 -8.37
C GLY A 94 0.82 -7.22 -9.78
N THR A 95 0.53 -8.01 -10.81
CA THR A 95 0.42 -7.50 -12.19
C THR A 95 -0.72 -6.49 -12.33
N LYS A 96 -1.87 -6.75 -11.70
CA LYS A 96 -3.01 -5.82 -11.68
C LYS A 96 -2.63 -4.51 -11.01
N LEU A 97 -1.96 -4.54 -9.85
CA LEU A 97 -1.46 -3.35 -9.18
C LEU A 97 -0.59 -2.53 -10.13
N TRP A 98 0.41 -3.17 -10.75
CA TRP A 98 1.35 -2.51 -11.67
C TRP A 98 0.65 -1.81 -12.83
N ASN A 99 -0.36 -2.43 -13.41
CA ASN A 99 -1.11 -1.88 -14.52
C ASN A 99 -2.05 -0.75 -14.09
N GLU A 100 -2.79 -0.92 -12.98
CA GLU A 100 -3.79 0.06 -12.53
C GLU A 100 -3.19 1.29 -11.86
N SER A 101 -2.01 1.15 -11.24
CA SER A 101 -1.30 2.26 -10.59
C SER A 101 -0.26 2.92 -11.48
N GLU A 102 -0.17 2.53 -12.76
CA GLU A 102 0.76 3.11 -13.73
C GLU A 102 2.20 3.17 -13.17
N ILE A 103 2.65 2.16 -12.42
CA ILE A 103 3.99 2.18 -11.78
C ILE A 103 5.10 2.35 -12.82
N TYR A 104 4.91 1.77 -14.01
CA TYR A 104 5.82 1.96 -15.15
C TYR A 104 5.98 3.43 -15.53
N GLU A 105 4.91 4.21 -15.44
CA GLU A 105 4.93 5.64 -15.69
C GLU A 105 5.69 6.42 -14.62
N CYS A 106 5.60 6.00 -13.36
CA CYS A 106 6.38 6.58 -12.27
C CYS A 106 7.86 6.20 -12.36
N ILE A 107 8.22 5.08 -13.00
CA ILE A 107 9.62 4.68 -13.20
C ILE A 107 10.25 5.41 -14.39
N ASN A 108 9.48 5.71 -15.44
CA ASN A 108 9.95 6.37 -16.66
C ASN A 108 9.77 7.89 -16.60
N TYR A 109 10.73 8.56 -15.94
CA TYR A 109 10.79 10.01 -15.72
C TYR A 109 11.03 10.90 -16.97
N PHE A 110 11.04 10.34 -18.18
CA PHE A 110 11.49 11.08 -19.37
C PHE A 110 10.53 12.20 -19.82
N LYS A 111 9.28 12.21 -19.38
CA LYS A 111 8.28 13.24 -19.72
C LYS A 111 7.62 13.77 -18.45
N GLU A 112 7.65 15.08 -18.21
CA GLU A 112 6.98 15.75 -17.07
C GLU A 112 7.39 15.22 -15.68
N PRO A 113 8.68 15.32 -15.30
CA PRO A 113 9.20 14.71 -14.07
C PRO A 113 8.50 15.22 -12.80
N VAL A 114 8.13 16.50 -12.75
CA VAL A 114 7.51 17.12 -11.56
C VAL A 114 6.07 16.63 -11.35
N ILE A 115 5.26 16.52 -12.41
CA ILE A 115 3.88 16.00 -12.35
C ILE A 115 3.91 14.51 -11.96
N ARG A 116 4.79 13.72 -12.57
CA ARG A 116 4.93 12.29 -12.24
C ARG A 116 5.37 12.09 -10.80
N PHE A 117 6.29 12.91 -10.32
CA PHE A 117 6.71 12.88 -8.93
C PHE A 117 5.56 13.27 -7.97
N PHE A 118 4.77 14.29 -8.32
CA PHE A 118 3.56 14.64 -7.56
C PHE A 118 2.56 13.50 -7.49
N LYS A 119 2.25 12.85 -8.62
CA LYS A 119 1.40 11.66 -8.68
C LYS A 119 1.94 10.54 -7.80
N TYR A 120 3.25 10.29 -7.84
CA TYR A 120 3.89 9.30 -6.99
C TYR A 120 3.74 9.62 -5.49
N LEU A 121 3.91 10.88 -5.08
CA LEU A 121 3.68 11.28 -3.69
C LEU A 121 2.22 11.05 -3.27
N ALA A 122 1.26 11.32 -4.17
CA ALA A 122 -0.16 11.09 -3.92
C ALA A 122 -0.48 9.59 -3.79
N PHE A 123 0.07 8.77 -4.69
CA PHE A 123 -0.03 7.32 -4.66
C PHE A 123 0.55 6.73 -3.36
N ASN A 124 1.77 7.14 -2.98
CA ASN A 124 2.42 6.70 -1.76
C ASN A 124 1.63 7.13 -0.50
N HIS A 125 1.05 8.33 -0.52
CA HIS A 125 0.14 8.79 0.53
C HIS A 125 -1.09 7.90 0.67
N ALA A 126 -1.76 7.59 -0.44
CA ALA A 126 -2.91 6.69 -0.46
C ALA A 126 -2.55 5.29 0.06
N LEU A 127 -1.42 4.72 -0.38
CA LEU A 127 -0.92 3.44 0.14
C LEU A 127 -0.76 3.44 1.66
N ALA A 128 -0.16 4.49 2.22
CA ALA A 128 0.09 4.60 3.65
C ALA A 128 -1.21 4.81 4.46
N ALA A 129 -2.17 5.56 3.91
CA ALA A 129 -3.40 5.93 4.60
C ALA A 129 -4.48 4.85 4.55
N ASP A 130 -4.67 4.21 3.39
CA ASP A 130 -5.85 3.39 3.11
C ASP A 130 -5.61 1.89 3.27
N ILE A 131 -4.38 1.41 3.04
CA ILE A 131 -4.06 -0.02 3.19
C ILE A 131 -3.76 -0.34 4.64
N ARG A 132 -4.81 -0.77 5.35
CA ARG A 132 -4.77 -1.06 6.79
C ARG A 132 -5.51 -2.36 7.11
N PHE A 133 -4.78 -3.33 7.66
CA PHE A 133 -5.27 -4.64 8.05
C PHE A 133 -5.61 -4.72 9.54
N ILE A 134 -4.83 -4.07 10.42
CA ILE A 134 -5.05 -4.09 11.87
C ILE A 134 -6.47 -3.66 12.24
N PRO A 135 -7.06 -2.58 11.67
CA PRO A 135 -8.43 -2.19 11.98
C PRO A 135 -9.51 -3.16 11.48
N LEU A 136 -9.14 -4.16 10.67
CA LEU A 136 -10.07 -5.20 10.20
C LEU A 136 -10.18 -6.35 11.20
N PHE A 137 -9.22 -6.52 12.10
CA PHE A 137 -9.29 -7.55 13.14
C PHE A 137 -10.16 -7.08 14.32
N PRO A 138 -10.82 -8.02 15.03
CA PRO A 138 -11.53 -7.71 16.27
C PRO A 138 -10.63 -6.99 17.27
N ALA A 139 -11.19 -6.06 18.05
CA ALA A 139 -10.46 -5.36 19.11
C ALA A 139 -9.92 -6.31 20.21
N THR A 140 -10.47 -7.51 20.32
CA THR A 140 -10.02 -8.57 21.23
C THR A 140 -8.82 -9.37 20.69
N THR A 141 -8.43 -9.15 19.43
CA THR A 141 -7.32 -9.86 18.81
C THR A 141 -6.01 -9.46 19.48
N LYS A 142 -5.31 -10.46 20.03
CA LYS A 142 -3.99 -10.25 20.60
C LYS A 142 -2.98 -10.13 19.45
N LEU A 143 -2.14 -9.11 19.50
CA LEU A 143 -1.02 -8.93 18.58
C LEU A 143 0.22 -9.65 19.12
N ASP A 144 0.07 -10.95 19.42
CA ASP A 144 1.11 -11.77 20.04
C ASP A 144 1.83 -12.69 19.04
N THR A 145 1.34 -12.78 17.79
CA THR A 145 2.07 -13.45 16.72
C THR A 145 3.08 -12.49 16.07
N PRO A 146 4.27 -12.99 15.67
CA PRO A 146 5.25 -12.15 14.97
C PRO A 146 4.69 -11.50 13.71
N PHE A 147 3.79 -12.16 12.98
CA PHE A 147 3.14 -11.62 11.79
C PHE A 147 2.26 -10.41 12.10
N LEU A 148 1.38 -10.52 13.09
CA LEU A 148 0.48 -9.42 13.48
C LEU A 148 1.25 -8.24 14.09
N GLN A 149 2.35 -8.51 14.81
CA GLN A 149 3.26 -7.47 15.29
C GLN A 149 3.90 -6.70 14.14
N THR A 150 4.44 -7.40 13.13
CA THR A 150 5.00 -6.76 11.93
C THR A 150 3.95 -5.92 11.19
N LEU A 151 2.71 -6.42 11.03
CA LEU A 151 1.63 -5.64 10.42
C LEU A 151 1.33 -4.35 11.19
N TYR A 152 1.28 -4.44 12.51
CA TYR A 152 1.05 -3.30 13.37
C TYR A 152 2.17 -2.26 13.28
N GLU A 153 3.42 -2.70 13.24
CA GLU A 153 4.57 -1.81 13.09
C GLU A 153 4.58 -1.09 11.73
N ILE A 154 4.22 -1.79 10.64
CA ILE A 154 4.07 -1.19 9.32
C ILE A 154 3.02 -0.07 9.36
N GLU A 155 1.84 -0.33 9.93
CA GLU A 155 0.79 0.68 10.03
C GLU A 155 1.17 1.85 10.93
N LEU A 156 1.86 1.59 12.04
CA LEU A 156 2.35 2.63 12.94
C LEU A 156 3.35 3.54 12.21
N ASN A 157 4.26 2.96 11.43
CA ASN A 157 5.22 3.71 10.64
C ASN A 157 4.54 4.52 9.53
N ASN A 158 3.58 3.92 8.81
CA ASN A 158 2.78 4.63 7.81
C ASN A 158 2.03 5.82 8.44
N ASN A 159 1.41 5.64 9.61
CA ASN A 159 0.70 6.73 10.31
C ASN A 159 1.63 7.89 10.67
N ARG A 160 2.89 7.61 11.02
CA ARG A 160 3.90 8.65 11.30
C ARG A 160 4.32 9.40 10.04
N SER A 161 4.37 8.75 8.87
CA SER A 161 4.78 9.39 7.62
C SER A 161 3.68 10.22 6.97
N ILE A 162 2.40 9.86 7.16
CA ILE A 162 1.24 10.52 6.54
C ILE A 162 1.26 12.06 6.68
N GLN A 163 1.50 12.58 7.88
CA GLN A 163 1.49 14.04 8.10
C GLN A 163 2.59 14.74 7.31
N THR A 164 3.76 14.11 7.19
CA THR A 164 4.87 14.64 6.40
C THR A 164 4.53 14.63 4.91
N GLN A 165 3.90 13.55 4.42
CA GLN A 165 3.47 13.43 3.03
C GLN A 165 2.39 14.46 2.67
N ILE A 166 1.44 14.75 3.57
CA ILE A 166 0.44 15.81 3.39
C ILE A 166 1.11 17.18 3.23
N VAL A 167 2.12 17.47 4.04
CA VAL A 167 2.90 18.72 3.94
C VAL A 167 3.60 18.80 2.58
N PHE A 168 4.19 17.70 2.09
CA PHE A 168 4.82 17.67 0.77
C PHE A 168 3.81 17.88 -0.36
N LEU A 169 2.67 17.19 -0.32
CA LEU A 169 1.61 17.32 -1.33
C LEU A 169 1.06 18.75 -1.42
N LYS A 170 0.95 19.45 -0.29
CA LYS A 170 0.49 20.85 -0.26
C LYS A 170 1.53 21.83 -0.78
N ASN A 171 2.80 21.62 -0.42
CA ASN A 171 3.85 22.63 -0.60
C ASN A 171 4.71 22.42 -1.85
N ILE A 172 4.63 21.27 -2.51
CA ILE A 172 5.38 21.04 -3.73
C ILE A 172 4.82 21.90 -4.87
N GLU A 173 5.70 22.68 -5.49
CA GLU A 173 5.37 23.49 -6.65
C GLU A 173 5.31 22.60 -7.90
N VAL A 174 4.18 22.67 -8.60
CA VAL A 174 3.98 21.97 -9.87
C VAL A 174 3.36 23.01 -10.80
N PRO A 175 4.17 23.80 -11.52
CA PRO A 175 3.73 24.99 -12.25
C PRO A 175 2.57 24.74 -13.22
N GLU A 176 2.49 23.52 -13.77
CA GLU A 176 1.49 23.12 -14.76
C GLU A 176 0.13 22.73 -14.14
N LEU A 177 0.03 22.63 -12.81
CA LEU A 177 -1.18 22.17 -12.12
C LEU A 177 -1.80 23.25 -11.23
N SER A 178 -3.11 23.49 -11.43
CA SER A 178 -3.90 24.25 -10.46
C SER A 178 -4.08 23.49 -9.14
N ILE A 179 -4.50 24.19 -8.09
CA ILE A 179 -4.79 23.59 -6.78
C ILE A 179 -5.90 22.52 -6.91
N GLU A 180 -6.93 22.82 -7.69
CA GLU A 180 -8.05 21.90 -7.96
C GLU A 180 -7.54 20.64 -8.66
N LYS A 181 -6.62 20.79 -9.62
CA LYS A 181 -6.06 19.66 -10.34
C LYS A 181 -5.16 18.80 -9.47
N LYS A 182 -4.37 19.42 -8.58
CA LYS A 182 -3.59 18.70 -7.55
C LYS A 182 -4.50 17.90 -6.63
N GLN A 183 -5.59 18.50 -6.14
CA GLN A 183 -6.55 17.80 -5.29
C GLN A 183 -7.24 16.66 -6.03
N GLN A 184 -7.59 16.86 -7.30
CA GLN A 184 -8.16 15.80 -8.14
C GLN A 184 -7.20 14.62 -8.26
N ILE A 185 -5.92 14.86 -8.57
CA ILE A 185 -4.92 13.78 -8.66
C ILE A 185 -4.81 13.01 -7.34
N VAL A 186 -4.78 13.72 -6.20
CA VAL A 186 -4.75 13.06 -4.89
C VAL A 186 -5.97 12.17 -4.69
N ASN A 187 -7.17 12.66 -5.00
CA ASN A 187 -8.40 11.89 -4.88
C ASN A 187 -8.42 10.69 -5.83
N ASP A 188 -7.96 10.86 -7.07
CA ASP A 188 -7.89 9.79 -8.07
C ASP A 188 -6.97 8.65 -7.60
N GLU A 189 -5.80 8.98 -7.01
CA GLU A 189 -4.89 7.99 -6.45
C GLU A 189 -5.46 7.29 -5.21
N VAL A 190 -6.15 8.03 -4.33
CA VAL A 190 -6.88 7.46 -3.18
C VAL A 190 -7.96 6.48 -3.66
N ASP A 191 -8.75 6.84 -4.67
CA ASP A 191 -9.79 5.98 -5.22
C ASP A 191 -9.22 4.70 -5.86
N LYS A 192 -8.09 4.82 -6.59
CA LYS A 192 -7.37 3.68 -7.17
C LYS A 192 -6.90 2.71 -6.09
N ILE A 193 -6.24 3.21 -5.05
CA ILE A 193 -5.72 2.37 -3.96
C ILE A 193 -6.86 1.71 -3.18
N ASN A 194 -7.91 2.46 -2.86
CA ASN A 194 -9.09 1.92 -2.20
C ASN A 194 -9.71 0.80 -3.02
N LYS A 195 -9.93 1.01 -4.31
CA LYS A 195 -10.45 -0.03 -5.21
C LYS A 195 -9.57 -1.27 -5.20
N PHE A 196 -8.25 -1.11 -5.35
CA PHE A 196 -7.30 -2.20 -5.34
C PHE A 196 -7.33 -3.01 -4.03
N PHE A 197 -7.39 -2.32 -2.89
CA PHE A 197 -7.46 -2.94 -1.58
C PHE A 197 -8.79 -3.67 -1.33
N TYR A 198 -9.92 -3.07 -1.69
CA TYR A 198 -11.23 -3.70 -1.54
C TYR A 198 -11.44 -4.88 -2.49
N ASP A 199 -10.88 -4.82 -3.70
CA ASP A 199 -10.85 -5.96 -4.61
C ASP A 199 -10.05 -7.13 -4.02
N PHE A 200 -8.94 -6.84 -3.32
CA PHE A 200 -8.17 -7.86 -2.61
C PHE A 200 -8.98 -8.46 -1.44
N LEU A 201 -9.59 -7.63 -0.60
CA LEU A 201 -10.41 -8.09 0.53
C LEU A 201 -11.58 -8.95 0.05
N SER A 202 -12.29 -8.51 -0.99
CA SER A 202 -13.40 -9.27 -1.58
C SER A 202 -12.97 -10.66 -2.08
N GLN A 203 -11.79 -10.76 -2.70
CA GLN A 203 -11.24 -12.03 -3.16
C GLN A 203 -10.85 -12.93 -1.98
N LEU A 204 -10.23 -12.36 -0.94
CA LEU A 204 -9.88 -13.07 0.28
C LEU A 204 -11.14 -13.66 0.93
N ILE A 205 -12.16 -12.82 1.16
CA ILE A 205 -13.43 -13.21 1.78
C ILE A 205 -14.09 -14.32 0.96
N LYS A 206 -14.27 -14.12 -0.35
CA LYS A 206 -14.93 -15.09 -1.24
C LYS A 206 -14.21 -16.44 -1.25
N LYS A 207 -12.89 -16.46 -1.12
CA LYS A 207 -12.10 -17.69 -1.15
C LYS A 207 -12.26 -18.53 0.12
N TYR A 208 -12.45 -17.89 1.28
CA TYR A 208 -12.42 -18.54 2.58
C TYR A 208 -13.72 -18.48 3.39
N SER A 209 -14.79 -17.88 2.86
CA SER A 209 -16.11 -17.84 3.53
C SER A 209 -16.96 -19.10 3.29
N LYS A 210 -16.36 -20.30 3.36
CA LYS A 210 -17.09 -21.57 3.18
C LYS A 210 -17.56 -22.14 4.50
#